data_AF-A0A7S0WS51-F1
#
_entry.id   AF-A0A7S0WS51-F1
#
_cell.length_a   1.000
_cell.length_b   1.000
_cell.length_c   1.000
_cell.angle_alpha   90.00
_cell.angle_beta   90.00
_cell.angle_gamma   90.00
#
_symmetry.space_group_name_H-M   'P 1'
#
loop_
_entity.id
_entity.type
_entity.pdbx_description
1 polymer ?
#
loop_
_entity_poly.entity_id
_entity_poly.type
_entity_poly.pdbx_seq_one_letter_code
_entity_poly.pdbx_strand_id
1 'polypeptide(L)'
;VFRTEVRDNNLSPAWDPMKLKAVLLNNGDPYRPLRLKVYDYEASGKHRLLGQVDTNTAKLAEAHAAGAQLVLEHPSKPGPCGHLLVKGFQAEVHPSFLDYVSAGVEISFMVAVDFTGSNGMPSDPASLHYMSPNGSPTPYEEAIMGVGKVLDFYDNDRKYPAFGFGGQQPHMPVSHCFPLNHNPANPECDGIPGIIQAYRKALTIYGLSGPTLFTPIIKAAMAHASQPTAHLRYNVLLILTDGAIMDMDDTINSIIAASSLPLSILIVGVGSGDFGGMEALDSDRKKLSINGRTAERDIVQFVEFR
;
A
#
# COMPACT_ATOMS: atom_id res chain seq x y z
N VAL A 1 13.27 18.91 15.14
CA VAL A 1 14.31 18.90 16.20
C VAL A 1 14.38 17.49 16.76
N PHE A 2 15.52 16.82 16.66
CA PHE A 2 15.75 15.48 17.20
C PHE A 2 16.50 15.56 18.53
N ARG A 3 16.32 14.57 19.42
CA ARG A 3 17.01 14.47 20.71
C ARG A 3 17.43 13.02 20.95
N THR A 4 18.64 12.82 21.43
CA THR A 4 19.15 11.52 21.88
C THR A 4 18.64 11.20 23.28
N GLU A 5 18.88 9.97 23.73
CA GLU A 5 18.74 9.56 25.12
C GLU A 5 19.71 10.30 26.05
N VAL A 6 19.36 10.36 27.34
CA VAL A 6 20.21 10.90 28.41
C VAL A 6 21.22 9.83 28.82
N ARG A 7 22.46 10.24 29.11
CA ARG A 7 23.51 9.37 29.64
C ARG A 7 23.93 9.88 31.01
N ASP A 8 23.67 9.08 32.04
CA ASP A 8 23.92 9.48 33.42
C ASP A 8 25.42 9.44 33.77
N ASN A 9 25.86 10.45 34.53
CA ASN A 9 27.20 10.53 35.14
C ASN A 9 28.36 10.25 34.18
N ASN A 10 28.30 10.81 32.97
CA ASN A 10 29.31 10.54 31.93
C ASN A 10 29.87 11.83 31.31
N LEU A 11 31.19 12.01 31.41
CA LEU A 11 31.94 13.14 30.82
C LEU A 11 32.41 12.90 29.38
N SER A 12 32.26 11.68 28.88
CA SER A 12 32.57 11.30 27.50
C SER A 12 31.49 10.35 26.97
N PRO A 13 30.21 10.81 26.92
CA PRO A 13 29.10 9.96 26.56
C PRO A 13 29.23 9.46 25.12
N ALA A 14 28.85 8.20 24.93
CA ALA A 14 28.59 7.63 23.62
C ALA A 14 27.09 7.33 23.54
N TRP A 15 26.41 7.97 22.60
CA TRP A 15 24.97 7.74 22.37
C TRP A 15 24.75 6.56 21.44
N ASP A 16 23.55 5.96 21.53
CA ASP A 16 23.16 4.86 20.67
C ASP A 16 23.06 5.33 19.20
N PRO A 17 23.27 4.43 18.23
CA PRO A 17 23.08 4.77 16.82
C PRO A 17 21.66 5.26 16.54
N MET A 18 21.57 6.36 15.78
CA MET A 18 20.29 6.96 15.39
C MET A 18 20.07 6.79 13.88
N LYS A 19 18.85 6.41 13.48
CA LYS A 19 18.42 6.39 12.08
C LYS A 19 17.47 7.55 11.83
N LEU A 20 17.87 8.50 10.99
CA LEU A 20 17.12 9.72 10.72
C LEU A 20 16.89 9.88 9.22
N LYS A 21 15.66 10.23 8.82
CA LYS A 21 15.39 10.67 7.45
C LYS A 21 16.16 11.97 7.19
N ALA A 22 16.79 12.10 6.02
CA ALA A 22 17.55 13.30 5.65
C ALA A 22 16.72 14.59 5.75
N VAL A 23 15.42 14.51 5.47
CA VAL A 23 14.46 15.62 5.64
C VAL A 23 14.41 16.12 7.09
N LEU A 24 14.42 15.21 8.08
CA LEU A 24 14.40 15.58 9.49
C LEU A 24 15.74 16.17 9.95
N LEU A 25 16.84 15.73 9.35
CA LEU A 25 18.18 16.17 9.71
C LEU A 25 18.40 17.60 9.21
N ASN A 26 18.39 17.82 7.89
CA ASN A 26 18.70 19.10 7.24
C ASN A 26 17.79 19.38 6.02
N ASN A 27 16.52 18.98 6.08
CA ASN A 27 15.56 19.12 4.98
C ASN A 27 16.01 18.44 3.68
N GLY A 28 16.85 17.40 3.79
CA GLY A 28 17.40 16.67 2.66
C GLY A 28 18.62 17.32 2.00
N ASP A 29 18.98 18.54 2.36
CA ASP A 29 20.14 19.24 1.79
C ASP A 29 21.38 19.03 2.67
N PRO A 30 22.38 18.22 2.25
CA PRO A 30 23.56 17.88 3.04
C PRO A 30 24.41 19.10 3.45
N TYR A 31 24.27 20.24 2.77
CA TYR A 31 25.03 21.46 3.04
C TYR A 31 24.30 22.46 3.91
N ARG A 32 22.97 22.29 4.08
CA ARG A 32 22.16 23.18 4.92
C ARG A 32 22.65 23.18 6.38
N PRO A 33 22.81 24.36 7.02
CA PRO A 33 23.35 24.45 8.37
C PRO A 33 22.52 23.71 9.42
N LEU A 34 23.23 23.06 10.34
CA LEU A 34 22.72 22.37 11.51
C LEU A 34 23.42 22.87 12.75
N ARG A 35 22.65 23.00 13.84
CA ARG A 35 23.20 23.29 15.15
C ARG A 35 23.03 22.08 16.05
N LEU A 36 24.15 21.48 16.44
CA LEU A 36 24.17 20.44 17.45
C LEU A 36 24.39 21.11 18.81
N LYS A 37 23.59 20.75 19.80
CA LYS A 37 23.68 21.28 21.16
C LYS A 37 23.78 20.13 22.15
N VAL A 38 24.75 20.20 23.04
CA VAL A 38 24.94 19.26 24.13
C VAL A 38 24.46 19.91 25.41
N TYR A 39 23.57 19.22 26.11
CA TYR A 39 22.97 19.70 27.35
C TYR A 39 23.31 18.76 28.49
N ASP A 40 23.47 19.34 29.66
CA ASP A 40 23.38 18.64 30.94
C ASP A 40 21.90 18.49 31.29
N TYR A 41 21.49 17.25 31.51
CA TYR A 41 20.11 16.94 31.82
C TYR A 41 19.79 17.34 33.26
N GLU A 42 18.59 17.88 33.46
CA GLU A 42 18.13 18.36 34.75
C GLU A 42 16.69 17.89 34.92
N ALA A 43 16.39 17.18 36.01
CA ALA A 43 15.05 16.64 36.28
C ALA A 43 13.99 17.75 36.38
N SER A 44 14.41 18.99 36.68
CA SER A 44 13.56 20.18 36.68
C SER A 44 13.06 20.61 35.28
N GLY A 45 13.60 20.02 34.21
CA GLY A 45 13.36 20.41 32.82
C GLY A 45 14.18 21.61 32.34
N LYS A 46 14.91 22.29 33.25
CA LYS A 46 15.77 23.43 32.91
C LYS A 46 17.19 22.96 32.60
N HIS A 47 17.35 22.28 31.47
CA HIS A 47 18.64 21.73 31.03
C HIS A 47 19.70 22.82 30.84
N ARG A 48 20.93 22.55 31.27
CA ARG A 48 22.06 23.49 31.16
C ARG A 48 22.83 23.22 29.88
N LEU A 49 23.00 24.22 29.03
CA LEU A 49 23.81 24.08 27.82
C LEU A 49 25.28 23.86 28.21
N LEU A 50 25.87 22.77 27.73
CA LEU A 50 27.30 22.49 27.88
C LEU A 50 28.09 23.09 26.72
N GLY A 51 27.58 22.96 25.50
CA GLY A 51 28.21 23.49 24.30
C GLY A 51 27.38 23.29 23.04
N GLN A 52 27.76 23.96 21.96
CA GLN A 52 27.13 23.82 20.66
C GLN A 52 28.16 23.92 19.53
N VAL A 53 27.82 23.37 18.37
CA VAL A 53 28.59 23.51 17.13
C VAL A 53 27.64 23.67 15.95
N ASP A 54 27.99 24.59 15.06
CA ASP A 54 27.33 24.76 13.76
C ASP A 54 28.08 23.92 12.71
N THR A 55 27.35 23.01 12.06
CA THR A 55 27.88 22.04 11.10
C THR A 55 26.84 21.79 10.00
N ASN A 56 27.02 20.74 9.19
CA ASN A 56 26.01 20.18 8.30
C ASN A 56 26.30 18.69 8.09
N THR A 57 25.41 17.96 7.40
CA THR A 57 25.57 16.51 7.21
C THR A 57 26.81 16.15 6.40
N ALA A 58 27.18 16.96 5.41
CA ALA A 58 28.42 16.75 4.66
C ALA A 58 29.66 16.80 5.57
N LYS A 59 29.76 17.83 6.41
CA LYS A 59 30.85 17.97 7.40
C LYS A 59 30.85 16.86 8.46
N LEU A 60 29.69 16.36 8.86
CA LEU A 60 29.59 15.21 9.76
C LEU A 60 30.15 13.94 9.11
N ALA A 61 29.86 13.71 7.82
CA ALA A 61 30.40 12.60 7.06
C ALA A 61 31.93 12.72 6.88
N GLU A 62 32.42 13.90 6.52
CA GLU A 62 33.86 14.20 6.40
C GLU A 62 34.58 14.01 7.74
N ALA A 63 34.01 14.51 8.84
CA ALA A 63 34.59 14.35 10.17
C ALA A 63 34.67 12.87 10.58
N HIS A 64 33.66 12.06 10.26
CA HIS A 64 33.71 10.62 10.47
C HIS A 64 34.83 9.97 9.65
N ALA A 65 34.89 10.25 8.34
CA ALA A 65 35.89 9.67 7.44
C ALA A 65 37.33 10.03 7.83
N ALA A 66 37.54 11.25 8.33
CA ALA A 66 38.85 11.74 8.77
C ALA A 66 39.18 11.41 10.24
N GLY A 67 38.22 10.87 11.01
CA GLY A 67 38.35 10.72 12.47
C GLY A 67 38.50 12.05 13.20
N ALA A 68 38.02 13.14 12.60
CA ALA A 68 38.17 14.50 13.13
C ALA A 68 37.14 14.79 14.25
N GLN A 69 37.55 15.66 15.17
CA GLN A 69 36.70 16.13 16.27
C GLN A 69 36.08 17.48 15.92
N LEU A 70 34.77 17.61 16.17
CA LEU A 70 34.07 18.87 16.11
C LEU A 70 34.17 19.58 17.46
N VAL A 71 34.69 20.80 17.47
CA VAL A 71 34.86 21.58 18.70
C VAL A 71 33.51 22.15 19.12
N LEU A 72 33.15 21.98 20.39
CA LEU A 72 31.99 22.62 21.00
C LEU A 72 32.39 23.97 21.60
N GLU A 73 31.55 24.96 21.35
CA GLU A 73 31.68 26.30 21.90
C GLU A 73 30.46 26.66 22.74
N HIS A 74 30.64 27.47 23.78
CA HIS A 74 29.54 27.96 24.59
C HIS A 74 29.32 29.45 24.32
N PRO A 75 28.09 29.90 23.97
CA PRO A 75 27.83 31.29 23.58
C PRO A 75 28.27 32.35 24.61
N SER A 76 28.29 31.97 25.89
CA SER A 76 28.62 32.85 27.02
C SER A 76 30.00 32.59 27.65
N LYS A 77 30.81 31.65 27.13
CA LYS A 77 32.15 31.35 27.70
C LYS A 77 33.19 31.32 26.59
N PRO A 78 34.33 32.01 26.74
CA PRO A 78 35.40 31.96 25.74
C PRO A 78 36.10 30.60 25.75
N GLY A 79 36.49 30.14 24.56
CA GLY A 79 37.26 28.90 24.38
C GLY A 79 36.41 27.62 24.20
N PRO A 80 37.07 26.50 23.85
CA PRO A 80 36.41 25.22 23.64
C PRO A 80 35.87 24.65 24.95
N CYS A 81 34.64 24.13 24.94
CA CYS A 81 33.99 23.52 26.10
C CYS A 81 33.82 22.00 26.00
N GLY A 82 34.24 21.40 24.88
CA GLY A 82 34.22 19.96 24.65
C GLY A 82 34.41 19.63 23.18
N HIS A 83 34.34 18.34 22.86
CA HIS A 83 34.48 17.84 21.49
C HIS A 83 33.38 16.81 21.19
N LEU A 84 32.85 16.84 19.97
CA LEU A 84 31.99 15.80 19.42
C LEU A 84 32.78 14.97 18.42
N LEU A 85 32.67 13.64 18.55
CA LEU A 85 33.24 12.68 17.61
C LEU A 85 32.10 11.90 16.94
N VAL A 86 32.09 11.89 15.60
CA VAL A 86 31.14 11.08 14.83
C VAL A 86 31.70 9.66 14.72
N LYS A 87 31.29 8.77 15.63
CA LYS A 87 31.79 7.39 15.71
C LYS A 87 31.36 6.52 14.53
N GLY A 88 30.21 6.79 13.93
CA GLY A 88 29.68 6.06 12.78
C GLY A 88 28.83 6.97 11.92
N PHE A 89 28.99 6.86 10.60
CA PHE A 89 28.15 7.57 9.63
C PHE A 89 27.87 6.64 8.45
N GLN A 90 26.59 6.39 8.19
CA GLN A 90 26.13 5.61 7.04
C GLN A 90 24.98 6.36 6.37
N ALA A 91 25.14 6.66 5.09
CA ALA A 91 24.08 7.18 4.25
C ALA A 91 23.47 6.03 3.45
N GLU A 92 22.18 5.78 3.62
CA GLU A 92 21.42 4.81 2.84
C GLU A 92 20.53 5.57 1.83
N VAL A 93 20.69 5.26 0.55
CA VAL A 93 19.79 5.73 -0.50
C VAL A 93 18.73 4.66 -0.71
N HIS A 94 17.48 4.98 -0.40
CA HIS A 94 16.35 4.12 -0.72
C HIS A 94 15.73 4.60 -2.04
N PRO A 95 15.61 3.73 -3.05
CA PRO A 95 14.87 4.06 -4.25
C PRO A 95 13.44 4.48 -3.89
N SER A 96 13.00 5.60 -4.45
CA SER A 96 11.63 6.05 -4.38
C SER A 96 10.72 5.19 -5.27
N PHE A 97 9.41 5.32 -5.08
CA PHE A 97 8.44 4.71 -5.98
C PHE A 97 8.70 5.07 -7.46
N LEU A 98 9.00 6.34 -7.74
CA LEU A 98 9.27 6.80 -9.09
C LEU A 98 10.56 6.22 -9.67
N ASP A 99 11.55 5.91 -8.84
CA ASP A 99 12.77 5.24 -9.30
C ASP A 99 12.46 3.83 -9.81
N TYR A 100 11.57 3.09 -9.13
CA TYR A 100 11.11 1.78 -9.61
C TYR A 100 10.33 1.88 -10.92
N VAL A 101 9.36 2.79 -11.01
CA VAL A 101 8.56 2.99 -12.24
C VAL A 101 9.46 3.42 -13.39
N SER A 102 10.39 4.36 -13.16
CA SER A 102 11.34 4.82 -14.18
C SER A 102 12.35 3.75 -14.60
N ALA A 103 12.61 2.77 -13.74
CA ALA A 103 13.43 1.60 -14.05
C ALA A 103 12.67 0.49 -14.79
N GLY A 104 11.38 0.70 -15.10
CA GLY A 104 10.55 -0.24 -15.87
C GLY A 104 9.77 -1.24 -15.02
N VAL A 105 9.55 -0.96 -13.73
CA VAL A 105 8.57 -1.71 -12.93
C VAL A 105 7.16 -1.30 -13.37
N GLU A 106 6.36 -2.29 -13.75
CA GLU A 106 4.96 -2.10 -14.13
C GLU A 106 4.02 -2.28 -12.93
N ILE A 107 2.90 -1.56 -12.94
CA ILE A 107 1.80 -1.76 -11.99
C ILE A 107 0.59 -2.23 -12.78
N SER A 108 0.35 -3.55 -12.74
CA SER A 108 -0.73 -4.18 -13.48
C SER A 108 -2.02 -4.25 -12.65
N PHE A 109 -3.14 -4.09 -13.33
CA PHE A 109 -4.46 -3.97 -12.73
C PHE A 109 -5.30 -5.23 -12.99
N MET A 110 -5.95 -5.74 -11.96
CA MET A 110 -6.93 -6.82 -12.05
C MET A 110 -8.26 -6.36 -11.45
N VAL A 111 -9.38 -6.80 -12.04
CA VAL A 111 -10.72 -6.45 -11.55
C VAL A 111 -11.50 -7.72 -11.24
N ALA A 112 -12.20 -7.72 -10.11
CA ALA A 112 -13.17 -8.73 -9.73
C ALA A 112 -14.49 -8.06 -9.37
N VAL A 113 -15.56 -8.44 -10.07
CA VAL A 113 -16.90 -7.86 -9.90
C VAL A 113 -17.83 -8.88 -9.25
N ASP A 114 -18.53 -8.45 -8.22
CA ASP A 114 -19.57 -9.25 -7.57
C ASP A 114 -20.78 -9.42 -8.49
N PHE A 115 -21.23 -10.67 -8.66
CA PHE A 115 -22.43 -11.07 -9.39
C PHE A 115 -23.42 -11.78 -8.44
N THR A 116 -23.43 -11.44 -7.16
CA THR A 116 -24.35 -12.01 -6.19
C THR A 116 -25.73 -11.35 -6.26
N GLY A 117 -26.75 -12.09 -5.82
CA GLY A 117 -28.15 -11.70 -5.90
C GLY A 117 -28.53 -10.52 -5.00
N SER A 118 -27.70 -10.14 -4.01
CA SER A 118 -27.90 -8.94 -3.19
C SER A 118 -27.98 -7.66 -4.03
N ASN A 119 -27.30 -7.65 -5.19
CA ASN A 119 -27.28 -6.52 -6.12
C ASN A 119 -28.63 -6.22 -6.79
N GLY A 120 -29.62 -7.11 -6.67
CA GLY A 120 -30.90 -7.01 -7.37
C GLY A 120 -30.79 -7.32 -8.87
N MET A 121 -31.89 -7.70 -9.52
CA MET A 121 -31.85 -8.09 -10.93
C MET A 121 -31.41 -6.92 -11.83
N PRO A 122 -30.48 -7.09 -12.78
CA PRO A 122 -29.98 -5.99 -13.62
C PRO A 122 -31.03 -5.26 -14.47
N SER A 123 -32.23 -5.85 -14.63
CA SER A 123 -33.37 -5.22 -15.30
C SER A 123 -34.16 -4.25 -14.41
N ASP A 124 -33.96 -4.31 -13.08
CA ASP A 124 -34.61 -3.45 -12.11
C ASP A 124 -33.83 -2.13 -11.99
N PRO A 125 -34.46 -0.95 -12.17
CA PRO A 125 -33.82 0.34 -11.95
C PRO A 125 -33.17 0.57 -10.58
N ALA A 126 -33.57 -0.19 -9.55
CA ALA A 126 -32.96 -0.14 -8.22
C ALA A 126 -31.72 -1.04 -8.08
N SER A 127 -31.41 -1.88 -9.08
CA SER A 127 -30.23 -2.75 -9.04
C SER A 127 -28.94 -1.97 -9.15
N LEU A 128 -27.91 -2.42 -8.43
CA LEU A 128 -26.56 -1.88 -8.54
C LEU A 128 -25.89 -2.24 -9.87
N HIS A 129 -26.44 -3.20 -10.62
CA HIS A 129 -26.02 -3.55 -11.98
C HIS A 129 -26.93 -2.94 -13.07
N TYR A 130 -27.86 -2.05 -12.71
CA TYR A 130 -28.84 -1.53 -13.67
C TYR A 130 -28.18 -0.73 -14.81
N MET A 131 -28.24 -1.28 -16.02
CA MET A 131 -27.78 -0.58 -17.22
C MET A 131 -28.85 0.40 -17.69
N SER A 132 -28.73 1.63 -17.23
CA SER A 132 -29.71 2.66 -17.54
C SER A 132 -29.78 2.94 -19.06
N PRO A 133 -30.98 3.03 -19.66
CA PRO A 133 -31.16 3.32 -21.09
C PRO A 133 -30.55 4.65 -21.54
N ASN A 134 -30.34 5.59 -20.61
CA ASN A 134 -29.69 6.88 -20.89
C ASN A 134 -28.15 6.78 -20.99
N GLY A 135 -27.57 5.59 -20.77
CA GLY A 135 -26.12 5.37 -20.81
C GLY A 135 -25.36 5.77 -19.55
N SER A 136 -26.05 6.13 -18.45
CA SER A 136 -25.41 6.36 -17.15
C SER A 136 -24.66 5.10 -16.69
N PRO A 137 -23.42 5.25 -16.18
CA PRO A 137 -22.67 4.12 -15.66
C PRO A 137 -23.30 3.57 -14.38
N THR A 138 -23.13 2.27 -14.16
CA THR A 138 -23.43 1.63 -12.86
C THR A 138 -22.38 2.02 -11.81
N PRO A 139 -22.68 1.93 -10.50
CA PRO A 139 -21.67 2.14 -9.44
C PRO A 139 -20.41 1.27 -9.62
N TYR A 140 -20.57 0.04 -10.12
CA TYR A 140 -19.45 -0.83 -10.48
C TYR A 140 -18.58 -0.23 -11.60
N GLU A 141 -19.19 0.27 -12.67
CA GLU A 141 -18.46 0.91 -13.77
C GLU A 141 -17.76 2.19 -13.32
N GLU A 142 -18.40 2.99 -12.47
CA GLU A 142 -17.80 4.19 -11.89
C GLU A 142 -16.55 3.85 -11.05
N ALA A 143 -16.62 2.82 -10.21
CA ALA A 143 -15.49 2.36 -9.41
C ALA A 143 -14.33 1.82 -10.29
N ILE A 144 -14.64 1.00 -11.29
CA ILE A 144 -13.64 0.49 -12.27
C ILE A 144 -12.95 1.67 -12.97
N MET A 145 -13.73 2.65 -13.43
CA MET A 145 -13.20 3.81 -14.12
C MET A 145 -12.38 4.72 -13.20
N GLY A 146 -12.80 4.90 -11.95
CA GLY A 146 -12.12 5.73 -10.97
C GLY A 146 -10.72 5.23 -10.64
N VAL A 147 -10.59 3.94 -10.35
CA VAL A 147 -9.29 3.30 -10.04
C VAL A 147 -8.49 3.06 -11.32
N GLY A 148 -9.13 2.49 -12.34
CA GLY A 148 -8.49 2.04 -13.57
C GLY A 148 -7.83 3.18 -14.34
N LYS A 149 -8.45 4.36 -14.43
CA LYS A 149 -7.85 5.52 -15.12
C LYS A 149 -6.54 6.00 -14.50
N VAL A 150 -6.34 5.77 -13.21
CA VAL A 150 -5.08 6.13 -12.54
C VAL A 150 -4.01 5.08 -12.81
N LEU A 151 -4.38 3.80 -12.71
CA LEU A 151 -3.44 2.69 -12.90
C LEU A 151 -3.05 2.47 -14.36
N ASP A 152 -3.88 2.88 -15.33
CA ASP A 152 -3.64 2.71 -16.77
C ASP A 152 -2.35 3.38 -17.27
N PHE A 153 -1.80 4.35 -16.52
CA PHE A 153 -0.54 5.00 -16.85
C PHE A 153 0.71 4.21 -16.43
N TYR A 154 0.56 3.18 -15.61
CA TYR A 154 1.66 2.41 -15.03
C TYR A 154 1.79 0.99 -15.61
N ASP A 155 0.91 0.63 -16.54
CA ASP A 155 0.95 -0.63 -17.28
C ASP A 155 1.23 -0.35 -18.77
N ASN A 156 2.22 -1.06 -19.33
CA ASN A 156 2.67 -0.83 -20.71
C ASN A 156 1.77 -1.53 -21.74
N ASP A 157 1.27 -2.73 -21.44
CA ASP A 157 0.45 -3.51 -22.37
C ASP A 157 -1.04 -3.16 -22.26
N ARG A 158 -1.44 -2.60 -21.11
CA ARG A 158 -2.81 -2.20 -20.76
C ARG A 158 -3.80 -3.35 -20.89
N LYS A 159 -3.37 -4.56 -20.57
CA LYS A 159 -4.17 -5.78 -20.58
C LYS A 159 -4.46 -6.21 -19.16
N TYR A 160 -5.74 -6.18 -18.82
CA TYR A 160 -6.16 -6.32 -17.44
C TYR A 160 -7.01 -7.57 -17.26
N PRO A 161 -6.59 -8.55 -16.45
CA PRO A 161 -7.43 -9.67 -16.07
C PRO A 161 -8.70 -9.17 -15.39
N ALA A 162 -9.86 -9.61 -15.88
CA ALA A 162 -11.15 -9.22 -15.35
C ALA A 162 -12.01 -10.45 -15.04
N PHE A 163 -12.48 -10.54 -13.81
CA PHE A 163 -13.22 -11.66 -13.27
C PHE A 163 -14.57 -11.23 -12.70
N GLY A 164 -15.52 -12.17 -12.68
CA GLY A 164 -16.73 -12.10 -11.87
C GLY A 164 -16.78 -13.23 -10.85
N PHE A 165 -17.57 -13.07 -9.80
CA PHE A 165 -17.78 -14.10 -8.78
C PHE A 165 -19.20 -14.11 -8.22
N GLY A 166 -19.68 -15.26 -7.76
CA GLY A 166 -21.03 -15.42 -7.20
C GLY A 166 -22.13 -15.48 -8.26
N GLY A 167 -21.78 -15.60 -9.54
CA GLY A 167 -22.71 -15.70 -10.67
C GLY A 167 -22.93 -17.14 -11.13
N GLN A 168 -24.04 -17.38 -11.81
CA GLN A 168 -24.43 -18.70 -12.30
C GLN A 168 -24.85 -18.66 -13.77
N GLN A 169 -24.25 -19.50 -14.62
CA GLN A 169 -24.75 -19.70 -15.98
C GLN A 169 -25.97 -20.64 -15.97
N PRO A 170 -26.87 -20.54 -16.96
CA PRO A 170 -27.98 -21.48 -17.10
C PRO A 170 -27.52 -22.94 -17.03
N HIS A 171 -28.13 -23.71 -16.12
CA HIS A 171 -27.86 -25.14 -15.91
C HIS A 171 -26.45 -25.51 -15.39
N MET A 172 -25.63 -24.53 -14.99
CA MET A 172 -24.30 -24.76 -14.41
C MET A 172 -24.32 -24.48 -12.90
N PRO A 173 -23.37 -25.03 -12.12
CA PRO A 173 -23.19 -24.61 -10.74
C PRO A 173 -22.76 -23.14 -10.65
N VAL A 174 -22.91 -22.55 -9.46
CA VAL A 174 -22.41 -21.19 -9.17
C VAL A 174 -20.89 -21.16 -9.36
N SER A 175 -20.40 -20.12 -10.00
CA SER A 175 -18.98 -19.85 -10.14
C SER A 175 -18.58 -18.65 -9.28
N HIS A 176 -17.53 -18.85 -8.49
CA HIS A 176 -16.94 -17.81 -7.65
C HIS A 176 -15.64 -17.22 -8.24
N CYS A 177 -15.31 -17.59 -9.48
CA CYS A 177 -14.24 -16.96 -10.25
C CYS A 177 -14.41 -17.35 -11.72
N PHE A 178 -14.91 -16.44 -12.55
CA PHE A 178 -15.04 -16.63 -13.99
C PHE A 178 -14.50 -15.42 -14.75
N PRO A 179 -13.87 -15.61 -15.92
CA PRO A 179 -13.39 -14.48 -16.72
C PRO A 179 -14.56 -13.72 -17.34
N LEU A 180 -14.61 -12.39 -17.16
CA LEU A 180 -15.68 -11.55 -17.72
C LEU A 180 -15.66 -11.56 -19.26
N ASN A 181 -14.50 -11.75 -19.88
CA ASN A 181 -14.35 -11.85 -21.32
C ASN A 181 -14.74 -13.24 -21.89
N HIS A 182 -15.13 -14.19 -21.02
CA HIS A 182 -15.45 -15.58 -21.36
C HIS A 182 -14.30 -16.40 -21.97
N ASN A 183 -13.06 -15.99 -21.76
CA ASN A 183 -11.88 -16.72 -22.19
C ASN A 183 -11.06 -17.20 -20.98
N PRO A 184 -11.26 -18.45 -20.51
CA PRO A 184 -10.49 -19.00 -19.39
C PRO A 184 -8.99 -19.13 -19.66
N ALA A 185 -8.58 -19.22 -20.93
CA ALA A 185 -7.18 -19.32 -21.30
C ALA A 185 -6.47 -17.95 -21.26
N ASN A 186 -7.21 -16.86 -21.48
CA ASN A 186 -6.71 -15.51 -21.27
C ASN A 186 -7.83 -14.58 -20.75
N PRO A 187 -7.87 -14.29 -19.44
CA PRO A 187 -8.89 -13.42 -18.84
C PRO A 187 -8.65 -11.92 -19.08
N GLU A 188 -7.59 -11.54 -19.80
CA GLU A 188 -7.24 -10.15 -20.05
C GLU A 188 -8.24 -9.44 -20.97
N CYS A 189 -8.53 -8.19 -20.63
CA CYS A 189 -9.32 -7.26 -21.42
C CYS A 189 -8.45 -6.11 -21.91
N ASP A 190 -8.72 -5.60 -23.12
CA ASP A 190 -7.98 -4.49 -23.71
C ASP A 190 -8.39 -3.15 -23.06
N GLY A 191 -7.59 -2.71 -22.09
CA GLY A 191 -7.78 -1.47 -21.34
C GLY A 191 -9.06 -1.44 -20.51
N ILE A 192 -9.29 -0.30 -19.85
CA ILE A 192 -10.53 -0.06 -19.09
C ILE A 192 -11.79 -0.19 -19.96
N PRO A 193 -11.85 0.33 -21.20
CA PRO A 193 -13.01 0.12 -22.07
C PRO A 193 -13.32 -1.37 -22.32
N GLY A 194 -12.29 -2.21 -22.47
CA GLY A 194 -12.45 -3.66 -22.63
C GLY A 194 -13.06 -4.32 -21.40
N ILE A 195 -12.63 -3.92 -20.19
CA ILE A 195 -13.23 -4.40 -18.93
C ILE A 195 -14.73 -4.06 -18.87
N ILE A 196 -15.10 -2.81 -19.17
CA ILE A 196 -16.48 -2.35 -19.13
C ILE A 196 -17.34 -3.13 -20.15
N GLN A 197 -16.83 -3.36 -21.36
CA GLN A 197 -17.53 -4.16 -22.36
C GLN A 197 -17.71 -5.61 -21.91
N ALA A 198 -16.67 -6.22 -21.34
CA ALA A 198 -16.69 -7.60 -20.84
C ALA A 198 -17.68 -7.74 -19.66
N TYR A 199 -17.67 -6.80 -18.72
CA TYR A 199 -18.63 -6.73 -17.61
C TYR A 199 -20.08 -6.69 -18.11
N ARG A 200 -20.39 -5.77 -19.04
CA ARG A 200 -21.75 -5.66 -19.59
C ARG A 200 -22.20 -6.94 -20.28
N LYS A 201 -21.31 -7.56 -21.05
CA LYS A 201 -21.58 -8.84 -21.72
C LYS A 201 -21.80 -9.97 -20.70
N ALA A 202 -20.98 -10.03 -19.65
CA ALA A 202 -21.10 -11.05 -18.62
C ALA A 202 -22.47 -11.01 -17.91
N LEU A 203 -23.04 -9.82 -17.67
CA LEU A 203 -24.38 -9.67 -17.08
C LEU A 203 -25.51 -10.23 -17.95
N THR A 204 -25.29 -10.46 -19.24
CA THR A 204 -26.26 -11.13 -20.12
C THR A 204 -26.15 -12.65 -20.11
N ILE A 205 -25.05 -13.18 -19.58
CA ILE A 205 -24.71 -14.61 -19.63
C ILE A 205 -24.82 -15.25 -18.25
N TYR A 206 -24.43 -14.53 -17.21
CA TYR A 206 -24.51 -14.97 -15.82
C TYR A 206 -25.72 -14.36 -15.14
N GLY A 207 -26.56 -15.22 -14.55
CA GLY A 207 -27.55 -14.81 -13.56
C GLY A 207 -26.88 -14.55 -12.22
N LEU A 208 -27.45 -13.62 -11.45
CA LEU A 208 -26.94 -13.29 -10.12
C LEU A 208 -27.26 -14.41 -9.12
N SER A 209 -26.31 -14.79 -8.26
CA SER A 209 -26.46 -15.92 -7.34
C SER A 209 -25.74 -15.70 -6.01
N GLY A 210 -25.05 -16.70 -5.45
CA GLY A 210 -24.25 -16.54 -4.24
C GLY A 210 -23.72 -17.86 -3.72
N PRO A 211 -23.01 -17.87 -2.57
CA PRO A 211 -22.70 -16.73 -1.68
C PRO A 211 -21.57 -15.80 -2.17
N THR A 212 -21.31 -14.72 -1.43
CA THR A 212 -20.20 -13.79 -1.65
C THR A 212 -18.90 -14.37 -1.08
N LEU A 213 -17.99 -14.85 -1.96
CA LEU A 213 -16.74 -15.51 -1.57
C LEU A 213 -15.53 -14.86 -2.25
N PHE A 214 -14.55 -14.39 -1.49
CA PHE A 214 -13.35 -13.74 -2.06
C PHE A 214 -12.18 -14.70 -2.26
N THR A 215 -12.14 -15.81 -1.52
CA THR A 215 -11.03 -16.77 -1.59
C THR A 215 -10.69 -17.20 -3.03
N PRO A 216 -11.65 -17.52 -3.91
CA PRO A 216 -11.32 -17.97 -5.27
C PRO A 216 -10.69 -16.84 -6.12
N ILE A 217 -11.18 -15.61 -5.97
CA ILE A 217 -10.63 -14.42 -6.65
C ILE A 217 -9.21 -14.11 -6.17
N ILE A 218 -8.98 -14.12 -4.85
CA ILE A 218 -7.65 -13.88 -4.29
C ILE A 218 -6.67 -14.94 -4.77
N LYS A 219 -7.07 -16.21 -4.80
CA LYS A 219 -6.24 -17.30 -5.35
C LYS A 219 -5.93 -17.13 -6.83
N ALA A 220 -6.89 -16.65 -7.63
CA ALA A 220 -6.66 -16.33 -9.04
C ALA A 220 -5.63 -15.20 -9.20
N ALA A 221 -5.75 -14.14 -8.39
CA ALA A 221 -4.79 -13.04 -8.40
C ALA A 221 -3.39 -13.47 -7.90
N MET A 222 -3.31 -14.34 -6.89
CA MET A 222 -2.05 -14.94 -6.46
C MET A 222 -1.40 -15.75 -7.58
N ALA A 223 -2.18 -16.56 -8.30
CA ALA A 223 -1.68 -17.35 -9.42
C ALA A 223 -1.16 -16.45 -10.54
N HIS A 224 -1.85 -15.35 -10.86
CA HIS A 224 -1.38 -14.35 -11.82
C HIS A 224 -0.11 -13.63 -11.36
N ALA A 225 -0.09 -13.13 -10.12
CA ALA A 225 1.05 -12.41 -9.54
C ALA A 225 2.31 -13.27 -9.34
N SER A 226 2.16 -14.60 -9.36
CA SER A 226 3.28 -15.55 -9.25
C SER A 226 3.85 -15.96 -10.62
N GLN A 227 3.25 -15.53 -11.74
CA GLN A 227 3.75 -15.89 -13.06
C GLN A 227 5.09 -15.19 -13.34
N PRO A 228 6.09 -15.90 -13.92
CA PRO A 228 7.33 -15.27 -14.32
C PRO A 228 7.07 -14.26 -15.44
N THR A 229 7.49 -13.02 -15.23
CA THR A 229 7.39 -11.94 -16.21
C THR A 229 8.78 -11.53 -16.69
N ALA A 230 8.89 -11.03 -17.92
CA ALA A 230 10.15 -10.51 -18.46
C ALA A 230 10.61 -9.23 -17.75
N HIS A 231 9.67 -8.49 -17.18
CA HIS A 231 9.88 -7.25 -16.42
C HIS A 231 9.30 -7.39 -15.01
N LEU A 232 9.80 -6.61 -14.07
CA LEU A 232 9.23 -6.58 -12.72
C LEU A 232 7.81 -6.00 -12.78
N ARG A 233 6.84 -6.75 -12.25
CA ARG A 233 5.44 -6.37 -12.25
C ARG A 233 4.87 -6.45 -10.83
N TYR A 234 4.23 -5.38 -10.38
CA TYR A 234 3.45 -5.33 -9.16
C TYR A 234 1.97 -5.31 -9.53
N ASN A 235 1.14 -6.05 -8.79
CA ASN A 235 -0.24 -6.25 -9.16
C ASN A 235 -1.18 -5.56 -8.17
N VAL A 236 -2.25 -4.96 -8.67
CA VAL A 236 -3.34 -4.40 -7.88
C VAL A 236 -4.65 -5.08 -8.27
N LEU A 237 -5.20 -5.89 -7.36
CA LEU A 237 -6.52 -6.49 -7.51
C LEU A 237 -7.58 -5.55 -6.91
N LEU A 238 -8.53 -5.10 -7.72
CA LEU A 238 -9.75 -4.42 -7.27
C LEU A 238 -10.90 -5.41 -7.14
N ILE A 239 -11.42 -5.60 -5.93
CA ILE A 239 -12.63 -6.38 -5.65
C ILE A 239 -13.78 -5.39 -5.40
N LEU A 240 -14.83 -5.49 -6.20
CA LEU A 240 -16.06 -4.72 -6.05
C LEU A 240 -17.15 -5.63 -5.50
N THR A 241 -17.84 -5.18 -4.45
CA THR A 241 -18.83 -5.98 -3.69
C THR A 241 -19.94 -5.08 -3.17
N ASP A 242 -21.17 -5.57 -3.05
CA ASP A 242 -22.29 -4.81 -2.47
C ASP A 242 -22.62 -5.16 -1.02
N GLY A 243 -21.96 -6.16 -0.45
CA GLY A 243 -22.24 -6.59 0.91
C GLY A 243 -21.20 -7.54 1.50
N ALA A 244 -21.63 -8.23 2.56
CA ALA A 244 -20.78 -8.99 3.45
C ALA A 244 -20.15 -10.24 2.81
N ILE A 245 -18.94 -10.54 3.24
CA ILE A 245 -18.17 -11.71 2.86
C ILE A 245 -18.57 -12.93 3.68
N MET A 246 -18.68 -14.10 3.03
CA MET A 246 -19.16 -15.34 3.66
C MET A 246 -18.05 -16.37 3.96
N ASP A 247 -16.82 -16.14 3.48
CA ASP A 247 -15.63 -16.97 3.69
C ASP A 247 -14.50 -16.21 4.41
N MET A 248 -14.83 -15.55 5.52
CA MET A 248 -13.91 -14.66 6.24
C MET A 248 -12.57 -15.34 6.59
N ASP A 249 -12.60 -16.50 7.27
CA ASP A 249 -11.38 -17.18 7.72
C ASP A 249 -10.49 -17.64 6.55
N ASP A 250 -11.11 -18.17 5.49
CA ASP A 250 -10.40 -18.61 4.27
C ASP A 250 -9.83 -17.42 3.49
N THR A 251 -10.55 -16.30 3.48
CA THR A 251 -10.10 -15.04 2.90
C THR A 251 -8.91 -14.48 3.66
N ILE A 252 -8.96 -14.44 4.99
CA ILE A 252 -7.82 -14.03 5.83
C ILE A 252 -6.61 -14.93 5.56
N ASN A 253 -6.80 -16.25 5.50
CA ASN A 253 -5.72 -17.19 5.18
C ASN A 253 -5.12 -16.93 3.79
N SER A 254 -5.95 -16.60 2.80
CA SER A 254 -5.51 -16.29 1.44
C SER A 254 -4.77 -14.96 1.37
N ILE A 255 -5.21 -13.93 2.10
CA ILE A 255 -4.53 -12.63 2.21
C ILE A 255 -3.15 -12.80 2.87
N ILE A 256 -3.06 -13.58 3.95
CA ILE A 256 -1.78 -13.88 4.61
C ILE A 256 -0.84 -14.57 3.63
N ALA A 257 -1.32 -15.56 2.88
CA ALA A 257 -0.51 -16.25 1.86
C ALA A 257 -0.09 -15.33 0.70
N ALA A 258 -0.95 -14.40 0.31
CA ALA A 258 -0.68 -13.42 -0.74
C ALA A 258 0.30 -12.31 -0.31
N SER A 259 0.49 -12.10 1.01
CA SER A 259 1.25 -10.95 1.53
C SER A 259 2.75 -10.92 1.14
N SER A 260 3.32 -12.05 0.75
CA SER A 260 4.69 -12.15 0.25
C SER A 260 4.82 -11.98 -1.27
N LEU A 261 3.70 -11.95 -2.01
CA LEU A 261 3.67 -11.79 -3.47
C LEU A 261 3.68 -10.31 -3.86
N PRO A 262 4.02 -9.95 -5.12
CA PRO A 262 3.91 -8.58 -5.62
C PRO A 262 2.45 -8.24 -5.94
N LEU A 263 1.61 -8.19 -4.89
CA LEU A 263 0.17 -8.02 -4.96
C LEU A 263 -0.33 -7.08 -3.85
N SER A 264 -1.21 -6.15 -4.21
CA SER A 264 -2.11 -5.40 -3.33
C SER A 264 -3.56 -5.70 -3.71
N ILE A 265 -4.45 -5.60 -2.73
CA ILE A 265 -5.88 -5.83 -2.86
C ILE A 265 -6.61 -4.57 -2.40
N LEU A 266 -7.42 -3.99 -3.28
CA LEU A 266 -8.31 -2.88 -2.98
C LEU A 266 -9.74 -3.43 -3.00
N ILE A 267 -10.45 -3.33 -1.89
CA ILE A 267 -11.85 -3.72 -1.77
C ILE A 267 -12.68 -2.45 -1.77
N VAL A 268 -13.64 -2.36 -2.68
CA VAL A 268 -14.57 -1.23 -2.76
C VAL A 268 -15.99 -1.74 -2.56
N GLY A 269 -16.61 -1.27 -1.48
CA GLY A 269 -18.01 -1.53 -1.18
C GLY A 269 -18.90 -0.58 -1.98
N VAL A 270 -19.82 -1.10 -2.79
CA VAL A 270 -20.80 -0.30 -3.55
C VAL A 270 -22.19 -0.43 -2.93
N GLY A 271 -22.96 0.67 -2.94
CA GLY A 271 -24.28 0.68 -2.32
C GLY A 271 -24.23 0.77 -0.79
N SER A 272 -25.23 0.19 -0.11
CA SER A 272 -25.46 0.39 1.33
C SER A 272 -25.51 -0.91 2.14
N GLY A 273 -24.73 -1.91 1.72
CA GLY A 273 -24.63 -3.20 2.41
C GLY A 273 -23.89 -3.14 3.75
N ASP A 274 -23.80 -4.29 4.42
CA ASP A 274 -22.98 -4.46 5.62
C ASP A 274 -21.52 -4.72 5.22
N PHE A 275 -20.66 -3.75 5.53
CA PHE A 275 -19.23 -3.79 5.22
C PHE A 275 -18.34 -4.05 6.45
N GLY A 276 -18.91 -4.40 7.61
CA GLY A 276 -18.11 -4.63 8.83
C GLY A 276 -17.06 -5.74 8.67
N GLY A 277 -17.33 -6.72 7.80
CA GLY A 277 -16.34 -7.74 7.44
C GLY A 277 -15.15 -7.17 6.66
N MET A 278 -15.38 -6.21 5.77
CA MET A 278 -14.35 -5.61 4.93
C MET A 278 -13.49 -4.65 5.75
N GLU A 279 -14.09 -3.90 6.68
CA GLU A 279 -13.36 -3.11 7.67
C GLU A 279 -12.43 -3.98 8.54
N ALA A 280 -12.81 -5.23 8.83
CA ALA A 280 -11.97 -6.16 9.58
C ALA A 280 -10.77 -6.68 8.76
N LEU A 281 -10.89 -6.69 7.42
CA LEU A 281 -9.78 -7.02 6.52
C LEU A 281 -8.82 -5.84 6.34
N ASP A 282 -9.33 -4.61 6.41
CA ASP A 282 -8.58 -3.36 6.37
C ASP A 282 -7.62 -3.28 7.57
N SER A 283 -6.33 -3.54 7.32
CA SER A 283 -5.36 -3.88 8.36
C SER A 283 -4.48 -2.68 8.79
N ASP A 284 -4.97 -1.46 8.59
CA ASP A 284 -4.28 -0.18 8.83
C ASP A 284 -3.55 -0.07 10.18
N ARG A 285 -4.08 -0.72 11.23
CA ARG A 285 -3.55 -0.64 12.60
C ARG A 285 -2.72 -1.85 13.03
N LYS A 286 -2.94 -3.01 12.42
CA LYS A 286 -2.28 -4.27 12.81
C LYS A 286 -2.25 -5.24 11.64
N LYS A 287 -1.15 -5.96 11.49
CA LYS A 287 -1.05 -7.02 10.46
C LYS A 287 -2.12 -8.08 10.69
N LEU A 288 -2.83 -8.43 9.61
CA LEU A 288 -3.83 -9.48 9.61
C LEU A 288 -3.23 -10.80 10.11
N SER A 289 -3.92 -11.47 11.03
CA SER A 289 -3.43 -12.69 11.67
C SER A 289 -4.57 -13.65 12.00
N ILE A 290 -4.36 -14.95 11.78
CA ILE A 290 -5.30 -16.02 12.15
C ILE A 290 -4.52 -17.31 12.45
N ASN A 291 -4.94 -18.09 13.44
CA ASN A 291 -4.35 -19.40 13.78
C ASN A 291 -2.81 -19.38 13.95
N GLY A 292 -2.27 -18.31 14.55
CA GLY A 292 -0.83 -18.17 14.78
C GLY A 292 0.01 -17.79 13.54
N ARG A 293 -0.64 -17.57 12.39
CA ARG A 293 0.00 -17.00 11.19
C ARG A 293 -0.33 -15.52 11.09
N THR A 294 0.64 -14.75 10.60
CA THR A 294 0.53 -13.29 10.43
C THR A 294 1.04 -12.90 9.05
N ALA A 295 0.35 -11.97 8.40
CA ALA A 295 0.76 -11.43 7.10
C ALA A 295 2.17 -10.80 7.18
N GLU A 296 2.97 -10.92 6.13
CA GLU A 296 4.32 -10.34 6.08
C GLU A 296 4.27 -8.81 6.04
N ARG A 297 3.26 -8.27 5.37
CA ARG A 297 2.96 -6.84 5.24
C ARG A 297 1.47 -6.66 5.05
N ASP A 298 1.01 -5.43 5.24
CA ASP A 298 -0.35 -5.06 4.86
C ASP A 298 -0.46 -4.97 3.33
N ILE A 299 -1.53 -5.56 2.79
CA ILE A 299 -1.81 -5.59 1.35
C ILE A 299 -3.25 -5.22 1.02
N VAL A 300 -4.12 -5.02 2.03
CA VAL A 300 -5.55 -4.82 1.81
C VAL A 300 -5.92 -3.40 2.21
N GLN A 301 -6.63 -2.70 1.33
CA GLN A 301 -7.34 -1.48 1.70
C GLN A 301 -8.84 -1.68 1.43
N PHE A 302 -9.68 -1.22 2.34
CA PHE A 302 -11.12 -1.11 2.12
C PHE A 302 -11.58 0.35 2.02
N VAL A 303 -12.51 0.63 1.09
CA VAL A 303 -13.20 1.93 0.97
C VAL A 303 -14.66 1.71 0.59
N GLU A 304 -15.57 2.47 1.22
CA GLU A 304 -16.96 2.57 0.75
C GLU A 304 -17.09 3.60 -0.38
N PHE A 305 -17.68 3.19 -1.49
CA PHE A 305 -18.00 4.06 -2.62
C PHE A 305 -19.37 4.69 -2.39
N ARG A 306 -19.37 5.97 -1.99
CA ARG A 306 -20.56 6.77 -1.68
C ARG A 306 -20.79 7.86 -2.72
#